data_AF-A0A3D0DCF9-F1
#
_entry.id   AF-A0A3D0DCF9-F1
#
_cell.length_a   1.000
_cell.length_b   1.000
_cell.length_c   1.000
_cell.angle_alpha   90.00
_cell.angle_beta   90.00
_cell.angle_gamma   90.00
#
_symmetry.space_group_name_H-M   'P 1'
#
loop_
_entity.id
_entity.type
_entity.pdbx_description
1 polymer ?
#
loop_
_entity_poly.entity_id
_entity_poly.type
_entity_poly.pdbx_seq_one_letter_code
_entity_poly.pdbx_strand_id
1 'polypeptide(L)' 'FLGPFVWGLLSKRTTKFAAFTSSVLGLATCLILYVKGISPPEAGTIGMLISLGVCPAISLFSPAKEQVFVESNINR' A
#
# COMPACT_ATOMS: atom_id res chain seq x y z
N PHE A 1 -1.59 4.55 -1.83
CA PHE A 1 -3.00 4.24 -1.58
C PHE A 1 -3.52 2.96 -2.25
N LEU A 2 -3.29 2.67 -3.54
CA LEU A 2 -3.79 1.42 -4.17
C LEU A 2 -2.91 0.17 -3.92
N GLY A 3 -1.58 0.36 -3.86
CA GLY A 3 -0.59 -0.72 -3.69
C GLY A 3 -0.89 -1.74 -2.58
N PRO A 4 -1.28 -1.35 -1.37
CA PRO A 4 -1.62 -2.30 -0.31
C PRO A 4 -2.77 -3.25 -0.65
N PHE A 5 -3.75 -2.81 -1.43
CA PHE A 5 -4.86 -3.66 -1.85
C PHE A 5 -4.39 -4.66 -2.91
N VAL A 6 -3.62 -4.19 -3.90
CA VAL A 6 -3.05 -5.05 -4.95
C VAL A 6 -2.13 -6.10 -4.35
N TRP A 7 -1.21 -5.70 -3.48
CA TRP A 7 -0.26 -6.60 -2.84
C TRP A 7 -0.87 -7.41 -1.70
N GLY A 8 -1.93 -6.93 -1.05
CA GLY A 8 -2.70 -7.71 -0.10
C GLY A 8 -3.45 -8.86 -0.77
N LEU A 9 -3.89 -8.68 -2.02
CA LEU A 9 -4.53 -9.74 -2.81
C LEU A 9 -3.51 -10.69 -3.46
N LEU A 10 -2.43 -10.13 -4.03
CA LEU A 10 -1.47 -10.89 -4.83
C LEU A 10 -0.31 -11.50 -4.03
N SER A 11 -0.01 -11.00 -2.83
CA SER A 11 1.16 -11.43 -2.05
C SER A 11 0.81 -11.74 -0.61
N LYS A 12 1.07 -13.01 -0.22
CA LYS A 12 1.01 -13.46 1.19
C LYS A 12 2.06 -12.83 2.09
N ARG A 13 3.06 -12.14 1.50
CA ARG A 13 4.18 -11.55 2.24
C ARG A 13 3.91 -10.13 2.70
N THR A 14 2.80 -9.51 2.29
CA THR A 14 2.44 -8.12 2.61
C THR A 14 2.19 -7.93 4.10
N THR A 15 2.92 -7.01 4.72
CA THR A 15 2.80 -6.71 6.16
C THR A 15 1.86 -5.53 6.42
N LYS A 16 1.27 -5.47 7.62
CA LYS A 16 0.46 -4.31 8.06
C LYS A 16 1.25 -3.00 7.98
N PHE A 17 2.55 -3.04 8.32
CA PHE A 17 3.44 -1.89 8.24
C PHE A 17 3.65 -1.45 6.78
N ALA A 18 3.98 -2.38 5.88
CA ALA A 18 4.14 -2.10 4.45
C ALA A 18 2.85 -1.55 3.81
N ALA A 19 1.70 -2.08 4.24
CA ALA A 19 0.40 -1.61 3.79
C ALA A 19 0.10 -0.17 4.26
N PHE A 20 0.43 0.15 5.51
CA PHE A 20 0.23 1.49 6.06
C PHE A 20 1.16 2.52 5.40
N THR A 21 2.46 2.25 5.35
CA THR A 21 3.47 3.18 4.80
C THR A 21 3.23 3.45 3.32
N SER A 22 2.93 2.43 2.51
CA SER A 22 2.63 2.60 1.08
C SER A 22 1.30 3.32 0.84
N SER A 23 0.30 3.14 1.72
CA SER A 23 -0.96 3.90 1.68
C SER A 23 -0.68 5.40 1.85
N VAL A 24 -0.02 5.74 2.96
CA VAL A 24 0.29 7.12 3.36
C VAL A 24 1.21 7.79 2.34
N LEU A 25 2.31 7.15 1.94
CA LEU A 25 3.25 7.74 0.98
C LEU A 25 2.60 8.00 -0.38
N GLY A 26 1.79 7.07 -0.89
CA GLY A 26 1.10 7.28 -2.16
C GLY A 26 0.05 8.40 -2.11
N LEU A 27 -0.68 8.52 -0.99
CA LEU A 27 -1.67 9.59 -0.79
C LEU A 27 -0.98 10.95 -0.61
N ALA A 28 0.07 11.00 0.21
CA ALA A 28 0.86 12.21 0.41
C ALA A 28 1.46 12.70 -0.90
N THR A 29 2.00 11.80 -1.73
CA THR A 29 2.51 12.15 -3.07
C THR A 29 1.40 12.76 -3.94
N CYS A 30 0.24 12.11 -4.01
CA CYS A 30 -0.89 12.63 -4.78
C CYS A 30 -1.27 14.05 -4.35
N LEU A 31 -1.37 14.28 -3.03
CA LEU A 31 -1.76 15.58 -2.48
C LEU A 31 -0.69 16.65 -2.74
N ILE A 32 0.59 16.32 -2.58
CA ILE A 32 1.71 17.24 -2.88
C ILE A 32 1.69 17.64 -4.37
N LEU A 33 1.51 16.67 -5.28
CA LEU A 33 1.47 16.95 -6.71
C LEU A 33 0.26 17.79 -7.11
N TYR A 34 -0.90 17.50 -6.52
CA TYR A 34 -2.11 18.29 -6.72
C TYR A 34 -1.94 19.75 -6.26
N VAL A 35 -1.39 19.96 -5.05
CA VAL A 35 -1.11 21.32 -4.53
C VAL A 35 -0.07 22.06 -5.38
N LYS A 36 0.84 21.34 -6.06
CA LYS A 36 1.80 21.91 -7.02
C LYS A 36 1.20 22.23 -8.40
N GLY A 37 -0.10 22.01 -8.60
CA GLY A 37 -0.81 22.35 -9.84
C GLY A 37 -0.76 21.27 -10.93
N ILE A 38 -0.34 20.03 -10.59
CA ILE A 38 -0.45 18.91 -11.53
C ILE A 38 -1.93 18.51 -11.66
N SER A 39 -2.31 18.08 -12.88
CA SER A 39 -3.68 17.63 -13.15
C SER A 39 -4.08 16.48 -12.21
N PRO A 40 -5.33 16.44 -11.69
CA PRO A 40 -5.76 15.39 -10.76
C PRO A 40 -5.56 13.95 -11.26
N PRO A 41 -5.82 13.63 -12.55
CA PRO A 41 -5.58 12.27 -13.06
C PRO A 41 -4.10 11.89 -12.97
N GLU A 42 -3.20 12.79 -13.35
CA GLU A 42 -1.75 12.58 -13.39
C GLU A 42 -1.14 12.47 -11.99
N ALA A 43 -1.54 13.36 -11.07
CA ALA A 43 -1.15 13.27 -9.67
C ALA A 43 -1.62 11.94 -9.04
N GLY A 44 -2.83 11.50 -9.41
CA GLY A 44 -3.40 10.23 -9.00
C GLY A 44 -2.58 9.02 -9.48
N THR A 45 -2.24 8.95 -10.77
CA THR A 45 -1.43 7.85 -11.32
C THR A 45 -0.06 7.77 -10.68
N ILE A 46 0.62 8.90 -10.48
CA ILE A 46 1.94 8.92 -9.84
C ILE A 46 1.82 8.41 -8.39
N GLY A 47 0.83 8.87 -7.63
CA GLY A 47 0.58 8.39 -6.27
C GLY A 47 0.26 6.89 -6.20
N MET A 48 -0.46 6.35 -7.20
CA MET A 48 -0.72 4.91 -7.32
C MET A 48 0.57 4.14 -7.60
N LEU A 49 1.38 4.57 -8.57
CA LEU A 49 2.63 3.92 -8.94
C LEU A 49 3.63 3.87 -7.77
N ILE A 50 3.79 4.99 -7.05
CA ILE A 50 4.64 5.04 -5.85
C ILE A 50 4.13 4.07 -4.80
N SER A 51 2.82 4.06 -4.54
CA SER A 51 2.23 3.12 -3.59
C SER A 51 2.46 1.66 -3.98
N LEU A 52 2.41 1.35 -5.28
CA LEU A 52 2.56 0.00 -5.81
C LEU A 52 4.00 -0.50 -5.68
N GLY A 53 5.00 0.38 -5.82
CA GLY A 53 6.42 0.02 -5.64
C GLY A 53 6.86 -0.01 -4.18
N VAL A 54 6.34 0.91 -3.34
CA VAL A 54 6.73 1.03 -1.93
C VAL A 54 6.27 -0.17 -1.10
N CYS A 55 5.07 -0.69 -1.37
CA CYS A 55 4.51 -1.82 -0.61
C CYS A 55 5.39 -3.09 -0.69
N PRO A 56 5.77 -3.61 -1.87
CA PRO A 56 6.62 -4.79 -1.98
C PRO A 56 8.06 -4.49 -1.56
N ALA A 57 8.56 -3.27 -1.77
CA ALA A 57 9.90 -2.88 -1.32
C ALA A 57 10.03 -3.02 0.21
N ILE A 58 9.10 -2.42 0.97
CA ILE A 58 9.13 -2.50 2.44
C ILE A 58 8.84 -3.92 2.93
N SER A 59 7.95 -4.63 2.23
CA SER A 59 7.60 -6.00 2.56
C SER A 59 8.73 -7.01 2.33
N LEU A 60 9.69 -6.67 1.46
CA LEU A 60 10.87 -7.49 1.20
C LEU A 60 11.92 -7.32 2.32
N PHE A 61 12.11 -6.10 2.82
CA PHE A 61 13.03 -5.83 3.94
C PHE A 61 12.45 -6.21 5.30
N SER A 62 11.12 -6.25 5.42
CA SER A 62 10.43 -6.67 6.63
C SER A 62 9.42 -7.76 6.26
N PRO A 63 9.82 -9.05 6.20
CA PRO A 63 8.93 -10.13 5.83
C PRO A 63 7.73 -10.23 6.79
N ALA A 64 6.54 -10.49 6.26
CA ALA A 64 5.32 -10.64 7.05
C ALA A 64 5.48 -11.72 8.13
N LYS A 65 5.26 -11.30 9.38
CA LYS A 65 4.86 -12.21 10.45
C LYS A 65 3.36 -12.52 10.22
N GLU A 66 3.10 -13.73 9.75
CA GLU A 66 1.86 -14.53 9.78
C GLU A 66 0.51 -13.76 9.92
N GLN A 67 -0.38 -13.93 8.94
CA GLN A 67 -1.77 -13.45 8.96
C GLN A 67 -2.60 -14.29 9.97
N VAL A 68 -2.52 -13.99 11.27
CA VAL A 68 -3.10 -14.80 12.37
C VAL A 68 -4.59 -14.55 12.69
N PHE A 69 -5.30 -13.62 12.04
CA PHE A 69 -6.61 -13.19 12.58
C PHE A 69 -7.89 -13.64 11.84
N VAL A 70 -7.83 -14.27 10.66
CA VAL A 70 -9.07 -14.64 9.93
C VAL A 70 -9.58 -16.04 10.31
N GLU A 71 -8.71 -16.96 10.73
CA GLU A 71 -9.13 -18.34 11.05
C GLU A 71 -9.85 -18.46 12.41
N SER A 72 -9.65 -17.52 13.34
CA SER A 72 -10.17 -17.63 14.72
C SER A 72 -11.65 -17.23 14.90
N ASN A 73 -12.36 -16.87 13.83
CA ASN A 73 -13.76 -16.41 13.91
C ASN A 73 -14.75 -17.19 13.04
N ILE A 74 -14.28 -18.15 12.22
CA ILE A 74 -15.16 -19.06 11.44
C ILE A 74 -15.54 -20.31 12.24
N ASN A 75 -14.91 -20.55 13.39
CA ASN A 75 -15.10 -21.75 14.21
C ASN A 75 -15.58 -21.42 15.65
N ARG A 76 -16.39 -20.37 15.79
CA ARG A 76 -17.13 -20.06 17.03
C ARG A 76 -18.59 -19.77 16.73
#